data_AF-A0A086PX86-F1
#
_entry.id   AF-A0A086PX86-F1
#
_cell.length_a   1.000
_cell.length_b   1.000
_cell.length_c   1.000
_cell.angle_alpha   90.00
_cell.angle_beta   90.00
_cell.angle_gamma   90.00
#
_symmetry.space_group_name_H-M   'P 1'
#
loop_
_entity.id
_entity.type
_entity.pdbx_description
1 polymer ?
#
loop_
_entity_poly.entity_id
_entity_poly.type
_entity_poly.pdbx_seq_one_letter_code
_entity_poly.pdbx_strand_id
1 'polypeptide(L)'
;MDEAIRKEDALHANQRYAELYEMMQSLSDPTSLAAPLPRVALPTLANLRLSPGDVGDVESLVEILSLSPEMQVFPSKQRPKKVTVVGSDGRTYSFLVKNERHGDLRKDSRTMDLAENVNVLLAHDPACRAKNLRLRTFSVVTLSEVSGMIEWVEGLTTMRRCVSSLYSESVPDFAQRSTEFFRAFQRAQERHDHQECYRIFTHLGLGRLPPVMQRLFFHWFNEDPARWYRARQNYAHTLALWSIFGYIIGLGDR
;
A
#
# COMPACT_ATOMS: atom_id res chain seq x y z
N MET A 1 4.32 -1.99 -28.10
CA MET A 1 3.11 -2.83 -28.15
C MET A 1 2.20 -2.48 -26.97
N ASP A 2 1.88 -1.19 -26.80
CA ASP A 2 1.85 -0.60 -25.43
C ASP A 2 0.76 0.46 -25.17
N GLU A 3 -0.23 0.60 -26.05
CA GLU A 3 -1.30 1.60 -25.87
C GLU A 3 -2.69 1.04 -26.21
N ALA A 4 -2.79 0.18 -27.23
CA ALA A 4 -4.03 -0.53 -27.58
C ALA A 4 -4.52 -1.47 -26.46
N ILE A 5 -3.61 -2.18 -25.79
CA ILE A 5 -3.94 -3.09 -24.67
C ILE A 5 -4.46 -2.32 -23.44
N ARG A 6 -4.07 -1.04 -23.25
CA ARG A 6 -4.53 -0.21 -22.13
C ARG A 6 -5.98 0.27 -22.28
N LYS A 7 -6.46 0.49 -23.52
CA LYS A 7 -7.85 0.91 -23.79
C LYS A 7 -8.82 -0.27 -23.90
N GLU A 8 -8.34 -1.41 -24.40
CA GLU A 8 -9.17 -2.60 -24.59
C GLU A 8 -9.66 -3.18 -23.24
N ASP A 9 -8.84 -3.09 -22.18
CA ASP A 9 -9.21 -3.51 -20.82
C ASP A 9 -10.24 -2.60 -20.14
N ALA A 10 -10.22 -1.29 -20.40
CA ALA A 10 -11.22 -0.35 -19.85
C ALA A 10 -12.59 -0.57 -20.50
N LEU A 11 -12.62 -0.78 -21.83
CA LEU A 11 -13.84 -1.07 -22.56
C LEU A 11 -14.43 -2.44 -22.16
N HIS A 12 -13.59 -3.47 -22.00
CA HIS A 12 -14.01 -4.79 -21.52
C HIS A 12 -14.44 -4.77 -20.04
N ALA A 13 -13.83 -3.94 -19.20
CA ALA A 13 -14.27 -3.74 -17.82
C ALA A 13 -15.65 -3.07 -17.78
N ASN A 14 -15.89 -2.08 -18.63
CA ASN A 14 -17.21 -1.43 -18.76
C ASN A 14 -18.29 -2.42 -19.22
N GLN A 15 -17.96 -3.36 -20.11
CA GLN A 15 -18.91 -4.42 -20.52
C GLN A 15 -19.14 -5.48 -19.44
N ARG A 16 -18.10 -5.89 -18.69
CA ARG A 16 -18.22 -6.89 -17.61
C ARG A 16 -18.93 -6.39 -16.36
N TYR A 17 -18.90 -5.08 -16.14
CA TYR A 17 -19.55 -4.43 -15.01
C TYR A 17 -20.61 -3.44 -15.50
N ALA A 18 -21.25 -3.71 -16.63
CA ALA A 18 -22.27 -2.84 -17.21
C ALA A 18 -23.36 -2.51 -16.18
N GLU A 19 -23.81 -3.51 -15.41
CA GLU A 19 -24.76 -3.33 -14.31
C GLU A 19 -24.21 -2.44 -13.17
N LEU A 20 -22.91 -2.49 -12.85
CA LEU A 20 -22.29 -1.61 -11.86
C LEU A 20 -22.23 -0.17 -12.38
N TYR A 21 -21.95 0.02 -13.67
CA TYR A 21 -21.92 1.33 -14.31
C TYR A 21 -23.32 1.90 -14.51
N GLU A 22 -24.31 1.08 -14.88
CA GLU A 22 -25.72 1.47 -14.92
C GLU A 22 -26.24 1.81 -13.52
N MET A 23 -25.87 1.03 -12.50
CA MET A 23 -26.11 1.39 -11.11
C MET A 23 -25.43 2.72 -10.79
N MET A 24 -24.13 2.90 -11.03
CA MET A 24 -23.43 4.16 -10.80
C MET A 24 -24.01 5.36 -11.57
N GLN A 25 -24.53 5.16 -12.78
CA GLN A 25 -25.18 6.19 -13.59
C GLN A 25 -26.57 6.53 -13.05
N SER A 26 -27.35 5.54 -12.61
CA SER A 26 -28.63 5.78 -11.90
C SER A 26 -28.44 6.39 -10.52
N LEU A 27 -27.27 6.22 -9.89
CA LEU A 27 -26.88 6.94 -8.67
C LEU A 27 -26.53 8.42 -8.97
N SER A 28 -26.20 8.75 -10.22
CA SER A 28 -25.82 10.11 -10.63
C SER A 28 -26.99 10.96 -11.15
N ASP A 29 -28.15 10.34 -11.40
CA ASP A 29 -29.38 11.03 -11.78
C ASP A 29 -30.27 11.25 -10.55
N PRO A 30 -30.30 12.47 -9.97
CA PRO A 30 -31.07 12.74 -8.75
C PRO A 30 -32.58 12.57 -8.93
N THR A 31 -33.05 12.46 -10.17
CA THR A 31 -34.46 12.32 -10.54
C THR A 31 -34.95 10.87 -10.62
N SER A 32 -34.05 9.88 -10.79
CA SER A 32 -34.44 8.46 -10.92
C SER A 32 -34.49 7.69 -9.59
N LEU A 33 -34.06 8.32 -8.50
CA LEU A 33 -34.02 7.74 -7.17
C LEU A 33 -35.30 8.07 -6.41
N ALA A 34 -36.16 7.08 -6.21
CA ALA A 34 -37.40 7.21 -5.42
C ALA A 34 -37.14 7.61 -3.94
N ALA A 35 -35.89 7.53 -3.49
CA ALA A 35 -35.40 8.03 -2.22
C ALA A 35 -33.94 8.49 -2.38
N PRO A 36 -33.49 9.57 -1.70
CA PRO A 36 -32.09 9.96 -1.70
C PRO A 36 -31.23 8.78 -1.25
N LEU A 37 -30.07 8.62 -1.88
CA LEU A 37 -29.15 7.56 -1.49
C LEU A 37 -28.80 7.65 -0.03
N PRO A 38 -28.63 6.51 0.66
CA PRO A 38 -28.15 6.54 2.03
C PRO A 38 -26.83 7.29 2.06
N ARG A 39 -26.71 8.25 2.98
CA ARG A 39 -25.45 8.94 3.26
C ARG A 39 -24.49 7.90 3.82
N VAL A 40 -23.47 7.54 3.03
CA VAL A 40 -22.47 6.52 3.42
C VAL A 40 -21.18 7.23 3.80
N ALA A 41 -20.73 7.03 5.04
CA ALA A 41 -19.43 7.53 5.48
C ALA A 41 -18.28 6.86 4.71
N LEU A 42 -17.25 7.63 4.37
CA LEU A 42 -16.04 7.09 3.75
C LEU A 42 -15.34 6.09 4.68
N PRO A 43 -14.90 4.93 4.19
CA PRO A 43 -14.20 3.94 4.99
C PRO A 43 -12.72 4.28 5.18
N THR A 44 -12.40 5.50 5.61
CA THR A 44 -11.02 5.95 5.90
C THR A 44 -10.68 5.72 7.36
N LEU A 45 -9.39 5.62 7.67
CA LEU A 45 -8.94 5.55 9.06
C LEU A 45 -9.41 6.76 9.88
N ALA A 46 -9.54 7.94 9.27
CA ALA A 46 -10.02 9.15 9.93
C ALA A 46 -11.48 8.99 10.41
N ASN A 47 -12.35 8.44 9.57
CA ASN A 47 -13.75 8.22 9.91
C ASN A 47 -13.98 7.00 10.81
N LEU A 48 -13.14 5.97 10.70
CA LEU A 48 -13.31 4.71 11.43
C LEU A 48 -12.64 4.68 12.80
N ARG A 49 -11.93 5.74 13.19
CA ARG A 49 -11.45 5.92 14.57
C ARG A 49 -12.60 6.28 15.50
N LEU A 50 -13.37 5.27 15.88
CA LEU A 50 -14.31 5.35 16.98
C LEU A 50 -13.65 4.70 18.20
N SER A 51 -13.15 5.49 19.14
CA SER A 51 -12.75 4.92 20.43
C SER A 51 -14.01 4.40 21.15
N PRO A 52 -13.94 3.33 21.94
CA PRO A 52 -15.08 2.92 22.77
C PRO A 52 -15.50 4.07 23.69
N GLY A 53 -16.71 4.61 23.49
CA GLY A 53 -17.23 5.76 24.22
C GLY A 53 -17.09 7.12 23.51
N ASP A 54 -16.36 7.19 22.39
CA ASP A 54 -16.43 8.33 21.49
C ASP A 54 -17.76 8.26 20.72
N VAL A 55 -18.78 8.95 21.23
CA VAL A 55 -19.91 9.37 20.40
C VAL A 55 -19.38 10.52 19.55
N GLY A 56 -18.53 10.21 18.56
CA GLY A 56 -18.13 11.21 17.58
C GLY A 56 -19.37 11.82 16.97
N ASP A 57 -19.43 13.15 16.86
CA ASP A 57 -20.52 13.82 16.18
C ASP A 57 -20.66 13.19 14.79
N VAL A 58 -21.76 12.48 14.56
CA VAL A 58 -22.04 11.80 13.28
C VAL A 58 -22.03 12.83 12.14
N GLU A 59 -22.32 14.10 12.45
CA GLU A 59 -22.24 15.24 11.54
C GLU A 59 -20.81 15.56 11.04
N SER A 60 -19.76 15.09 11.72
CA SER A 60 -18.37 15.31 11.34
C SER A 60 -17.81 14.29 10.34
N LEU A 61 -18.55 13.22 10.04
CA LEU A 61 -18.08 12.17 9.14
C LEU A 61 -18.04 12.66 7.70
N VAL A 62 -16.92 12.41 7.03
CA VAL A 62 -16.83 12.68 5.58
C VAL A 62 -17.57 11.56 4.84
N GLU A 63 -18.56 11.93 4.03
CA GLU A 63 -19.42 11.00 3.31
C GLU A 63 -19.03 10.89 1.86
N ILE A 64 -19.45 9.81 1.21
CA ILE A 64 -19.31 9.62 -0.23
C ILE A 64 -20.25 10.61 -0.94
N LEU A 65 -19.67 11.60 -1.63
CA LEU A 65 -20.41 12.53 -2.47
C LEU A 65 -20.57 11.97 -3.90
N SER A 66 -19.48 11.48 -4.49
CA SER A 66 -19.50 10.89 -5.83
C SER A 66 -18.31 9.97 -6.08
N LEU A 67 -18.42 9.10 -7.08
CA LEU A 67 -17.34 8.24 -7.54
C LEU A 67 -16.73 8.80 -8.82
N SER A 68 -15.40 8.70 -8.94
CA SER A 68 -14.71 8.98 -10.19
C SER A 68 -15.17 8.01 -11.29
N PRO A 69 -15.48 8.50 -12.51
CA PRO A 69 -15.82 7.64 -13.64
C PRO A 69 -14.61 6.84 -14.16
N GLU A 70 -13.39 7.29 -13.82
CA GLU A 70 -12.14 6.62 -14.16
C GLU A 70 -11.58 5.83 -12.99
N MET A 71 -11.04 4.64 -13.31
CA MET A 71 -10.45 3.71 -12.36
C MET A 71 -9.14 3.14 -12.92
N GLN A 72 -8.10 3.10 -12.10
CA GLN A 72 -6.81 2.52 -12.51
C GLN A 72 -6.76 1.02 -12.19
N VAL A 73 -6.46 0.18 -13.18
CA VAL A 73 -6.26 -1.26 -12.98
C VAL A 73 -4.77 -1.57 -12.93
N PHE A 74 -4.31 -2.20 -11.84
CA PHE A 74 -2.89 -2.53 -11.70
C PHE A 74 -2.54 -3.84 -12.41
N PRO A 75 -1.39 -3.90 -13.13
CA PRO A 75 -0.93 -5.10 -13.82
C PRO A 75 -0.27 -6.06 -12.83
N SER A 76 -1.08 -6.74 -12.03
CA SER A 76 -0.63 -7.81 -11.12
C SER A 76 -1.53 -9.03 -11.24
N LYS A 77 -1.15 -10.16 -10.63
CA LYS A 77 -1.89 -11.43 -10.67
C LYS A 77 -3.39 -11.27 -10.36
N GLN A 78 -3.71 -10.43 -9.36
CA GLN A 78 -5.10 -10.21 -8.92
C GLN A 78 -5.79 -9.00 -9.58
N ARG A 79 -5.06 -8.26 -10.43
CA ARG A 79 -5.55 -7.06 -11.13
C ARG A 79 -6.40 -6.14 -10.24
N PRO A 80 -5.89 -5.67 -9.07
CA PRO A 80 -6.65 -4.82 -8.16
C PRO A 80 -6.87 -3.44 -8.80
N LYS A 81 -7.87 -2.72 -8.30
CA LYS A 81 -8.32 -1.46 -8.89
C LYS A 81 -8.19 -0.30 -7.92
N LYS A 82 -7.61 0.82 -8.34
CA LYS A 82 -7.66 2.08 -7.59
C LYS A 82 -8.94 2.82 -7.98
N VAL A 83 -9.90 2.84 -7.07
CA VAL A 83 -11.13 3.63 -7.18
C VAL A 83 -10.92 4.95 -6.45
N THR A 84 -11.40 6.05 -7.02
CA THR A 84 -11.34 7.38 -6.41
C THR A 84 -12.74 7.88 -6.12
N VAL A 85 -12.91 8.51 -4.95
CA VAL A 85 -14.17 8.99 -4.40
C VAL A 85 -14.00 10.45 -4.02
N VAL A 86 -15.02 11.27 -4.27
CA VAL A 86 -15.11 12.64 -3.77
C VAL A 86 -15.88 12.60 -2.45
N GLY A 87 -15.29 13.17 -1.40
CA GLY A 87 -15.91 13.30 -0.09
C GLY A 87 -16.87 14.49 -0.01
N SER A 88 -17.76 14.49 0.99
CA SER A 88 -18.62 15.63 1.33
C SER A 88 -17.83 16.89 1.73
N ASP A 89 -16.54 16.74 2.08
CA ASP A 89 -15.60 17.83 2.35
C ASP A 89 -14.93 18.38 1.08
N GLY A 90 -15.31 17.88 -0.11
CA GLY A 90 -14.76 18.26 -1.40
C GLY A 90 -13.39 17.67 -1.72
N ARG A 91 -12.81 16.84 -0.84
CA ARG A 91 -11.51 16.19 -1.06
C ARG A 91 -11.67 14.87 -1.79
N THR A 92 -10.60 14.41 -2.42
CA THR A 92 -10.56 13.11 -3.09
C THR A 92 -9.88 12.07 -2.22
N TYR A 93 -10.47 10.88 -2.19
CA TYR A 93 -10.02 9.73 -1.45
C TYR A 93 -9.91 8.55 -2.40
N SER A 94 -8.81 7.81 -2.33
CA SER A 94 -8.64 6.63 -3.16
C SER A 94 -8.64 5.35 -2.32
N PHE A 95 -9.07 4.27 -2.94
CA PHE A 95 -9.10 2.94 -2.34
C PHE A 95 -8.59 1.92 -3.34
N LEU A 96 -7.78 0.99 -2.87
CA LEU A 96 -7.41 -0.21 -3.60
C LEU A 96 -8.47 -1.29 -3.36
N VAL A 97 -9.29 -1.53 -4.37
CA VAL A 97 -10.27 -2.62 -4.39
C VAL A 97 -9.58 -3.90 -4.83
N LYS A 98 -9.62 -4.90 -3.96
CA LYS A 98 -9.06 -6.24 -4.19
C LYS A 98 -10.19 -7.25 -4.32
N ASN A 99 -9.99 -8.20 -5.22
CA ASN A 99 -10.75 -9.45 -5.29
C ASN A 99 -9.74 -10.58 -5.09
N GLU A 100 -9.78 -11.21 -3.92
CA GLU A 100 -8.78 -12.15 -3.46
C GLU A 100 -9.43 -13.50 -3.15
N ARG A 101 -9.65 -14.30 -4.20
CA ARG A 101 -10.30 -15.62 -4.10
C ARG A 101 -9.63 -16.60 -3.13
N HIS A 102 -8.34 -16.41 -2.87
CA HIS A 102 -7.53 -17.26 -1.99
C HIS A 102 -6.90 -16.48 -0.83
N GLY A 103 -7.17 -15.17 -0.75
CA GLY A 103 -6.67 -14.32 0.31
C GLY A 103 -7.73 -14.12 1.38
N ASP A 104 -7.34 -13.45 2.46
CA ASP A 104 -8.26 -13.10 3.53
C ASP A 104 -7.93 -11.71 4.05
N LEU A 105 -8.60 -10.70 3.50
CA LEU A 105 -8.45 -9.30 3.91
C LEU A 105 -8.88 -9.04 5.35
N ARG A 106 -9.56 -10.00 6.01
CA ARG A 106 -9.82 -9.92 7.46
C ARG A 106 -8.50 -10.01 8.23
N LYS A 107 -7.49 -10.74 7.73
CA LYS A 107 -6.15 -10.78 8.34
C LYS A 107 -5.48 -9.42 8.26
N ASP A 108 -5.55 -8.74 7.10
CA ASP A 108 -5.04 -7.39 6.95
C ASP A 108 -5.76 -6.41 7.90
N SER A 109 -7.10 -6.46 7.95
CA SER A 109 -7.91 -5.64 8.87
C SER A 109 -7.51 -5.85 10.33
N ARG A 110 -7.44 -7.10 10.80
CA ARG A 110 -7.05 -7.40 12.20
C ARG A 110 -5.60 -7.02 12.49
N THR A 111 -4.72 -7.09 11.50
CA THR A 111 -3.34 -6.62 11.64
C THR A 111 -3.29 -5.10 11.83
N MET A 112 -4.11 -4.33 11.09
CA MET A 112 -4.20 -2.88 11.28
C MET A 112 -4.83 -2.51 12.62
N ASP A 113 -5.86 -3.22 13.07
CA ASP A 113 -6.46 -3.03 14.41
C ASP A 113 -5.41 -3.24 15.53
N LEU A 114 -4.64 -4.33 15.44
CA LEU A 114 -3.59 -4.62 16.40
C LEU A 114 -2.48 -3.57 16.35
N ALA A 115 -2.11 -3.07 15.17
CA ALA A 115 -1.14 -1.99 15.03
C ALA A 115 -1.62 -0.68 15.68
N GLU A 116 -2.92 -0.36 15.63
CA GLU A 116 -3.47 0.78 16.36
C GLU A 116 -3.47 0.57 17.88
N ASN A 117 -3.75 -0.65 18.37
CA ASN A 117 -3.59 -0.95 19.79
C ASN A 117 -2.14 -0.75 20.26
N VAL A 118 -1.17 -1.16 19.45
CA VAL A 118 0.25 -0.90 19.71
C VAL A 118 0.54 0.60 19.69
N ASN A 119 -0.06 1.38 18.79
CA ASN A 119 0.07 2.84 18.80
C ASN A 119 -0.43 3.47 20.10
N VAL A 120 -1.52 2.97 20.70
CA VAL A 120 -2.02 3.44 22.01
C VAL A 120 -0.97 3.17 23.10
N LEU A 121 -0.35 1.99 23.11
CA LEU A 121 0.71 1.64 24.07
C LEU A 121 1.96 2.51 23.89
N LEU A 122 2.40 2.71 22.64
CA LEU A 122 3.53 3.60 22.32
C LEU A 122 3.24 5.06 22.71
N ALA A 123 1.98 5.48 22.55
CA ALA A 123 1.54 6.80 22.98
C ALA A 123 1.43 6.91 24.51
N HIS A 124 1.37 5.82 25.28
CA HIS A 124 1.38 5.87 26.74
C HIS A 124 2.80 5.92 27.34
N ASP A 125 3.82 5.42 26.63
CA ASP A 125 5.21 5.50 27.07
C ASP A 125 5.86 6.88 26.75
N PRO A 126 6.40 7.61 27.75
CA PRO A 126 7.03 8.92 27.52
C PRO A 126 8.21 8.90 26.54
N ALA A 127 9.03 7.85 26.55
CA ALA A 127 10.22 7.77 25.70
C ALA A 127 9.84 7.51 24.23
N CYS A 128 8.79 6.71 24.00
CA CYS A 128 8.20 6.46 22.68
C CYS A 128 7.48 7.71 22.16
N ARG A 129 6.67 8.38 22.99
CA ARG A 129 6.02 9.66 22.66
C ARG A 129 7.01 10.74 22.26
N ALA A 130 8.10 10.91 23.03
CA ALA A 130 9.11 11.93 22.76
C ALA A 130 9.78 11.77 21.38
N LYS A 131 9.79 10.54 20.85
CA LYS A 131 10.31 10.19 19.52
C LYS A 131 9.21 10.08 18.45
N ASN A 132 7.95 10.33 18.82
CA ASN A 132 6.77 10.14 17.98
C ASN A 132 6.73 8.75 17.31
N LEU A 133 7.04 7.70 18.08
CA LEU A 133 7.02 6.33 17.59
C LEU A 133 5.58 5.89 17.31
N ARG A 134 5.31 5.51 16.05
CA ARG A 134 4.00 5.08 15.61
C ARG A 134 4.11 4.14 14.40
N LEU A 135 3.32 3.07 14.40
CA LEU A 135 3.03 2.25 13.22
C LEU A 135 2.04 3.01 12.32
N ARG A 136 2.45 3.28 11.07
CA ARG A 136 1.56 3.88 10.08
C ARG A 136 0.55 2.86 9.59
N THR A 137 -0.71 3.05 9.94
CA THR A 137 -1.85 2.20 9.61
C THR A 137 -2.68 2.77 8.46
N PHE A 138 -3.60 1.96 7.96
CA PHE A 138 -4.58 2.32 6.93
C PHE A 138 -5.87 1.52 7.17
N SER A 139 -7.00 2.03 6.70
CA SER A 139 -8.27 1.30 6.79
C SER A 139 -8.32 0.12 5.82
N VAL A 140 -8.89 -1.00 6.29
CA VAL A 140 -9.23 -2.17 5.49
C VAL A 140 -10.68 -2.53 5.76
N VAL A 141 -11.51 -2.47 4.72
CA VAL A 141 -12.93 -2.84 4.80
C VAL A 141 -13.17 -4.09 3.97
N THR A 142 -13.59 -5.15 4.65
CA THR A 142 -13.98 -6.40 4.02
C THR A 142 -15.44 -6.31 3.55
N LEU A 143 -15.65 -6.37 2.24
CA LEU A 143 -16.99 -6.27 1.64
C LEU A 143 -17.65 -7.66 1.50
N SER A 144 -16.85 -8.69 1.26
CA SER A 144 -17.27 -10.10 1.25
C SER A 144 -16.11 -10.99 1.69
N GLU A 145 -16.29 -12.31 1.62
CA GLU A 145 -15.22 -13.28 1.90
C GLU A 145 -14.04 -13.19 0.91
N VAL A 146 -14.29 -12.67 -0.30
CA VAL A 146 -13.30 -12.62 -1.39
C VAL A 146 -13.06 -11.20 -1.91
N SER A 147 -13.70 -10.18 -1.35
CA SER A 147 -13.55 -8.80 -1.80
C SER A 147 -13.44 -7.81 -0.64
N GLY A 148 -12.67 -6.76 -0.87
CA GLY A 148 -12.51 -5.70 0.10
C GLY A 148 -11.80 -4.49 -0.47
N MET A 149 -11.78 -3.43 0.33
CA MET A 149 -11.20 -2.14 0.02
C MET A 149 -10.10 -1.85 1.02
N ILE A 150 -8.97 -1.39 0.51
CA ILE A 150 -7.86 -0.90 1.32
C ILE A 150 -7.72 0.59 1.04
N GLU A 151 -7.68 1.41 2.10
CA GLU A 151 -7.42 2.83 1.97
C GLU A 151 -6.09 3.08 1.25
N TRP A 152 -6.14 3.94 0.23
CA TRP A 152 -4.95 4.29 -0.51
C TRP A 152 -4.15 5.35 0.25
N VAL A 153 -2.94 4.99 0.64
CA VAL A 153 -2.04 5.90 1.32
C VAL A 153 -1.20 6.66 0.29
N GLU A 154 -1.48 7.95 0.15
CA GLU A 154 -0.76 8.81 -0.80
C GLU A 154 0.69 9.08 -0.38
N GLY A 155 1.52 9.45 -1.38
CA GLY A 155 2.94 9.77 -1.18
C GLY A 155 3.85 8.56 -0.92
N LEU A 156 3.39 7.35 -1.24
CA LEU A 156 4.17 6.12 -1.09
C LEU A 156 4.76 5.62 -2.41
N THR A 157 5.90 4.94 -2.31
CA THR A 157 6.52 4.17 -3.39
C THR A 157 7.10 2.89 -2.84
N THR A 158 7.19 1.85 -3.67
CA THR A 158 7.73 0.55 -3.23
C THR A 158 9.25 0.59 -3.15
N MET A 159 9.82 -0.11 -2.17
CA MET A 159 11.29 -0.23 -2.03
C MET A 159 11.92 -0.80 -3.30
N ARG A 160 11.27 -1.79 -3.94
CA ARG A 160 11.72 -2.34 -5.23
C ARG A 160 11.86 -1.25 -6.29
N ARG A 161 10.84 -0.39 -6.47
CA ARG A 161 10.90 0.70 -7.46
C ARG A 161 12.06 1.65 -7.17
N CYS A 162 12.22 2.06 -5.91
CA CYS A 162 13.31 2.95 -5.49
C CYS A 162 14.69 2.35 -5.77
N VAL A 163 14.91 1.12 -5.30
CA VAL A 163 16.20 0.43 -5.41
C VAL A 163 16.52 0.10 -6.87
N SER A 164 15.53 -0.34 -7.67
CA SER A 164 15.72 -0.60 -9.10
C SER A 164 16.06 0.66 -9.91
N SER A 165 15.51 1.83 -9.55
CA SER A 165 15.91 3.12 -10.17
C SER A 165 17.38 3.40 -9.89
N LEU A 166 17.78 3.35 -8.61
CA LEU A 166 19.15 3.64 -8.20
C LEU A 166 20.16 2.68 -8.82
N TYR A 167 19.83 1.39 -8.92
CA TYR A 167 20.71 0.43 -9.58
C TYR A 167 20.81 0.68 -11.09
N SER A 168 19.70 0.97 -11.76
CA SER A 168 19.73 1.29 -13.20
C SER A 168 20.59 2.51 -13.50
N GLU A 169 20.65 3.48 -12.58
CA GLU A 169 21.49 4.68 -12.70
C GLU A 169 22.97 4.43 -12.38
N SER A 170 23.29 3.46 -11.54
CA SER A 170 24.64 3.33 -10.94
C SER A 170 25.38 2.04 -11.26
N VAL A 171 24.69 1.02 -11.76
CA VAL A 171 25.27 -0.28 -12.08
C VAL A 171 25.07 -0.58 -13.56
N PRO A 172 26.16 -0.59 -14.35
CA PRO A 172 26.11 -1.02 -15.75
C PRO A 172 25.53 -2.43 -15.86
N ASP A 173 24.66 -2.63 -16.85
CA ASP A 173 24.03 -3.93 -17.14
C ASP A 173 23.26 -4.51 -15.93
N PHE A 174 22.68 -3.66 -15.08
CA PHE A 174 21.94 -4.06 -13.87
C PHE A 174 20.94 -5.21 -14.14
N ALA A 175 20.16 -5.11 -15.22
CA ALA A 175 19.17 -6.13 -15.56
C ALA A 175 19.80 -7.52 -15.78
N GLN A 176 20.94 -7.58 -16.48
CA GLN A 176 21.68 -8.82 -16.70
C GLN A 176 22.26 -9.33 -15.40
N ARG A 177 22.94 -8.48 -14.62
CA ARG A 177 23.57 -8.86 -13.34
C ARG A 177 22.55 -9.36 -12.32
N SER A 178 21.41 -8.68 -12.21
CA SER A 178 20.30 -9.08 -11.34
C SER A 178 19.72 -10.42 -11.76
N THR A 179 19.60 -10.67 -13.07
CA THR A 179 19.09 -11.95 -13.59
C THR A 179 20.07 -13.09 -13.35
N GLU A 180 21.36 -12.85 -13.59
CA GLU A 180 22.45 -13.81 -13.31
C GLU A 180 22.46 -14.20 -11.83
N PHE A 181 22.46 -13.20 -10.93
CA PHE A 181 22.40 -13.41 -9.49
C PHE A 181 21.18 -14.24 -9.09
N PHE A 182 19.97 -13.83 -9.51
CA PHE A 182 18.74 -14.51 -9.11
C PHE A 182 18.71 -15.97 -9.59
N ARG A 183 19.08 -16.22 -10.86
CA ARG A 183 19.11 -17.59 -11.40
C ARG A 183 20.14 -18.47 -10.71
N ALA A 184 21.34 -17.95 -10.46
CA ALA A 184 22.39 -18.70 -9.78
C ALA A 184 21.96 -19.04 -8.34
N PHE A 185 21.43 -18.05 -7.62
CA PHE A 185 20.99 -18.21 -6.23
C PHE A 185 19.82 -19.19 -6.13
N GLN A 186 18.82 -19.06 -7.01
CA GLN A 186 17.67 -19.97 -7.07
C GLN A 186 18.11 -21.44 -7.29
N ARG A 187 19.03 -21.69 -8.24
CA ARG A 187 19.56 -23.05 -8.48
C ARG A 187 20.33 -23.61 -7.29
N ALA A 188 21.02 -22.77 -6.53
CA ALA A 188 21.70 -23.21 -5.31
C ALA A 188 20.70 -23.54 -4.20
N GLN A 189 19.63 -22.74 -4.06
CA GLN A 189 18.54 -22.99 -3.12
C GLN A 189 17.77 -24.28 -3.44
N GLU A 190 17.45 -24.52 -4.71
CA GLU A 190 16.77 -25.74 -5.19
C GLU A 190 17.60 -27.01 -4.93
N ARG A 191 18.93 -26.88 -4.88
CA ARG A 191 19.85 -27.97 -4.51
C ARG A 191 20.10 -28.06 -3.00
N HIS A 192 19.50 -27.18 -2.19
CA HIS A 192 19.75 -27.04 -0.76
C HIS A 192 21.24 -26.82 -0.41
N ASP A 193 22.00 -26.21 -1.32
CA ASP A 193 23.42 -25.91 -1.13
C ASP A 193 23.60 -24.54 -0.49
N HIS A 194 23.58 -24.50 0.84
CA HIS A 194 23.70 -23.26 1.60
C HIS A 194 25.07 -22.58 1.48
N GLN A 195 26.15 -23.36 1.28
CA GLN A 195 27.49 -22.80 1.09
C GLN A 195 27.58 -22.06 -0.25
N GLU A 196 27.03 -22.66 -1.30
CA GLU A 196 26.95 -22.02 -2.60
C GLU A 196 26.02 -20.80 -2.60
N CYS A 197 24.89 -20.86 -1.89
CA CYS A 197 24.03 -19.69 -1.70
C CYS A 197 24.82 -18.53 -1.06
N TYR A 198 25.58 -18.80 0.00
CA TYR A 198 26.40 -17.80 0.67
C TYR A 198 27.49 -17.23 -0.26
N ARG A 199 28.16 -18.10 -1.03
CA ARG A 199 29.17 -17.69 -2.02
C ARG A 199 28.56 -16.79 -3.09
N ILE A 200 27.43 -17.18 -3.68
CA ILE A 200 26.71 -16.40 -4.69
C ILE A 200 26.23 -15.06 -4.13
N PHE A 201 25.64 -15.06 -2.93
CA PHE A 201 25.21 -13.83 -2.25
C PHE A 201 26.37 -12.86 -2.04
N THR A 202 27.53 -13.36 -1.61
CA THR A 202 28.69 -12.52 -1.35
C THR A 202 29.34 -11.99 -2.64
N HIS A 203 29.57 -12.85 -3.63
CA HIS A 203 30.31 -12.47 -4.84
C HIS A 203 29.44 -11.87 -5.94
N LEU A 204 28.29 -12.47 -6.25
CA LEU A 204 27.39 -11.97 -7.30
C LEU A 204 26.36 -10.96 -6.76
N GLY A 205 25.91 -11.14 -5.52
CA GLY A 205 25.06 -10.16 -4.83
C GLY A 205 25.89 -8.96 -4.38
N LEU A 206 26.45 -8.98 -3.18
CA LEU A 206 27.15 -7.83 -2.58
C LEU A 206 28.32 -7.31 -3.43
N GLY A 207 29.07 -8.21 -4.07
CA GLY A 207 30.22 -7.86 -4.90
C GLY A 207 29.89 -7.15 -6.22
N ARG A 208 28.68 -7.32 -6.78
CA ARG A 208 28.27 -6.70 -8.07
C ARG A 208 27.06 -5.79 -7.96
N LEU A 209 26.30 -5.89 -6.88
CA LEU A 209 25.08 -5.13 -6.56
C LEU A 209 25.25 -4.54 -5.15
N PRO A 210 26.07 -3.48 -5.00
CA PRO A 210 26.37 -2.90 -3.70
C PRO A 210 25.14 -2.24 -3.08
N PRO A 211 25.03 -2.11 -1.75
CA PRO A 211 23.94 -1.39 -1.11
C PRO A 211 23.79 0.05 -1.64
N VAL A 212 22.59 0.41 -2.09
CA VAL A 212 22.29 1.74 -2.66
C VAL A 212 21.30 2.57 -1.84
N MET A 213 20.65 1.98 -0.84
CA MET A 213 19.52 2.62 -0.14
C MET A 213 19.92 3.91 0.60
N GLN A 214 21.17 4.04 1.04
CA GLN A 214 21.71 5.26 1.62
C GLN A 214 21.68 6.44 0.64
N ARG A 215 21.80 6.19 -0.66
CA ARG A 215 21.73 7.23 -1.70
C ARG A 215 20.30 7.74 -1.88
N LEU A 216 19.29 6.91 -1.65
CA LEU A 216 17.88 7.28 -1.81
C LEU A 216 17.51 8.51 -0.98
N PHE A 217 17.87 8.51 0.29
CA PHE A 217 17.60 9.64 1.20
C PHE A 217 18.31 10.90 0.76
N PHE A 218 19.54 10.77 0.26
CA PHE A 218 20.25 11.92 -0.30
C PHE A 218 19.54 12.44 -1.55
N HIS A 219 19.16 11.59 -2.49
CA HIS A 219 18.43 12.00 -3.70
C HIS A 219 17.10 12.73 -3.41
N TRP A 220 16.35 12.32 -2.38
CA TRP A 220 15.06 12.92 -2.06
C TRP A 220 15.13 14.16 -1.16
N PHE A 221 16.21 14.32 -0.40
CA PHE A 221 16.29 15.33 0.67
C PHE A 221 17.62 16.11 0.68
N ASN A 222 18.38 16.12 -0.43
CA ASN A 222 19.66 16.85 -0.53
C ASN A 222 19.52 18.37 -0.36
N GLU A 223 18.32 18.92 -0.57
CA GLU A 223 18.04 20.35 -0.44
C GLU A 223 18.15 20.85 1.00
N ASP A 224 17.83 20.02 1.99
CA ASP A 224 17.82 20.39 3.42
C ASP A 224 18.44 19.28 4.28
N PRO A 225 19.65 19.49 4.84
CA PRO A 225 20.30 18.54 5.72
C PRO A 225 19.47 18.11 6.94
N ALA A 226 18.65 19.02 7.51
CA ALA A 226 17.78 18.69 8.64
C ALA A 226 16.64 17.77 8.20
N ARG A 227 16.03 18.02 7.03
CA ARG A 227 15.01 17.13 6.45
C ARG A 227 15.60 15.76 6.11
N TRP A 228 16.79 15.70 5.53
CA TRP A 228 17.51 14.46 5.28
C TRP A 228 17.75 13.66 6.56
N TYR A 229 18.25 14.31 7.61
CA TYR A 229 18.52 13.67 8.90
C TYR A 229 17.24 13.11 9.52
N ARG A 230 16.17 13.92 9.61
CA ARG A 230 14.86 13.50 10.13
C ARG A 230 14.25 12.36 9.32
N ALA A 231 14.34 12.40 7.99
CA ALA A 231 13.81 11.34 7.13
C ALA A 231 14.52 10.00 7.38
N ARG A 232 15.85 10.01 7.54
CA ARG A 232 16.62 8.81 7.90
C ARG A 232 16.27 8.28 9.29
N GLN A 233 16.14 9.17 10.29
CA GLN A 233 15.72 8.79 11.64
C GLN A 233 14.31 8.16 11.62
N ASN A 234 13.36 8.79 10.93
CA ASN A 234 11.99 8.28 10.81
C ASN A 234 11.95 6.93 10.09
N TYR A 235 12.76 6.73 9.06
CA TYR A 235 12.87 5.43 8.40
C TYR A 235 13.43 4.36 9.36
N ALA A 236 14.50 4.67 10.10
CA ALA A 236 15.07 3.72 11.07
C ALA A 236 14.06 3.36 12.18
N HIS A 237 13.35 4.36 12.73
CA HIS A 237 12.32 4.14 13.74
C HIS A 237 11.16 3.30 13.20
N THR A 238 10.61 3.64 12.03
CA THR A 238 9.47 2.91 11.46
C THR A 238 9.85 1.51 11.03
N LEU A 239 11.06 1.31 10.49
CA LEU A 239 11.60 -0.02 10.18
C LEU A 239 11.71 -0.86 11.45
N ALA A 240 12.32 -0.33 12.52
CA ALA A 240 12.45 -1.05 13.79
C ALA A 240 11.08 -1.44 14.37
N LEU A 241 10.11 -0.52 14.37
CA LEU A 241 8.75 -0.80 14.83
C LEU A 241 8.08 -1.89 14.01
N TRP A 242 8.11 -1.80 12.67
CA TRP A 242 7.52 -2.82 11.80
C TRP A 242 8.26 -4.16 11.84
N SER A 243 9.57 -4.18 12.11
CA SER A 243 10.33 -5.40 12.33
C SER A 243 9.92 -6.10 13.63
N ILE A 244 9.82 -5.36 14.74
CA ILE A 244 9.39 -5.91 16.04
C ILE A 244 7.93 -6.38 15.96
N PHE A 245 7.05 -5.53 15.43
CA PHE A 245 5.64 -5.86 15.25
C PHE A 245 5.46 -7.09 14.35
N GLY A 246 6.14 -7.11 13.19
CA GLY A 246 6.12 -8.23 12.27
C GLY A 246 6.63 -9.52 12.89
N TYR A 247 7.71 -9.46 13.69
CA TYR A 247 8.21 -10.62 14.43
C TYR A 247 7.18 -11.16 15.42
N ILE A 248 6.54 -10.30 16.22
CA ILE A 248 5.56 -10.69 17.23
C ILE A 248 4.36 -11.41 16.60
N ILE A 249 3.84 -10.89 15.48
CA ILE A 249 2.64 -11.46 14.85
C ILE A 249 2.96 -12.59 13.86
N GLY A 250 4.24 -12.89 13.63
CA GLY A 250 4.67 -13.90 12.65
C GLY A 250 4.45 -13.48 11.20
N LEU A 251 4.57 -12.18 10.90
CA LEU A 251 4.35 -11.63 9.56
C LEU A 251 5.51 -12.01 8.63
N GLY A 252 5.27 -12.96 7.73
CA GLY A 252 6.21 -13.37 6.68
C GLY A 252 6.14 -12.51 5.41
N ASP A 253 6.85 -12.97 4.38
CA ASP A 253 6.88 -12.38 3.02
C ASP A 253 7.28 -10.88 3.04
N ARG A 254 8.54 -10.62 3.43
CA ARG A 254 9.15 -9.28 3.58
C ARG A 254 10.35 -9.12 2.66
#